data_AF-A0A8T4YW01-F1
#
_entry.id   AF-A0A8T4YW01-F1
#
_cell.length_a   1.000
_cell.length_b   1.000
_cell.length_c   1.000
_cell.angle_alpha   90.00
_cell.angle_beta   90.00
_cell.angle_gamma   90.00
#
_symmetry.space_group_name_H-M   'P 1'
#
loop_
_entity.id
_entity.type
_entity.pdbx_description
1 polymer ?
#
loop_
_entity_poly.entity_id
_entity_poly.type
_entity_poly.pdbx_seq_one_letter_code
_entity_poly.pdbx_strand_id
1 'polypeptide(L)'
;MSAINFRNRLFSLLVEEFENYIPQFKPYTLDYQMVVYASRDLETWLKVKLDTEDTKTVYRKIEEYFRKNPLDLRASINFWAGMWLKKWQERVRVLSTRFEMPKNHLENIKTARKLYQHMDYRQDLKDIAVRKLIKHGEICMVEFIAENLIVEEIAKYIQKAGKESRIIAIDPLKIHNALSARIARLPKERGPLVYLNIKPNIFQ
;
A
#
# COMPACT_ATOMS: atom_id res chain seq x y z
N MET A 1 6.43 23.76 15.67
CA MET A 1 6.28 23.62 14.21
C MET A 1 4.92 22.97 13.95
N SER A 2 4.28 23.24 12.82
CA SER A 2 2.99 22.61 12.47
C SER A 2 3.21 21.18 11.95
N ALA A 3 2.20 20.32 12.06
CA ALA A 3 2.19 18.96 11.48
C ALA A 3 2.55 18.93 9.98
N ILE A 4 2.20 19.99 9.25
CA ILE A 4 2.50 20.17 7.83
C ILE A 4 4.02 20.27 7.59
N ASN A 5 4.76 20.95 8.47
CA ASN A 5 6.20 21.10 8.33
C ASN A 5 6.93 19.76 8.51
N PHE A 6 6.44 18.89 9.40
CA PHE A 6 7.07 17.59 9.63
C PHE A 6 6.83 16.59 8.49
N ARG A 7 5.62 16.60 7.91
CA ARG A 7 5.32 15.83 6.69
C ARG A 7 6.28 16.18 5.55
N ASN A 8 6.47 17.47 5.29
CA ASN A 8 7.40 17.93 4.25
C ASN A 8 8.83 17.50 4.55
N ARG A 9 9.23 17.52 5.83
CA ARG A 9 10.55 17.05 6.25
C ARG A 9 10.77 15.55 6.04
N LEU A 10 9.78 14.72 6.41
CA LEU A 10 9.83 13.27 6.13
C LEU A 10 9.94 12.99 4.63
N PHE A 11 9.20 13.74 3.83
CA PHE A 11 9.29 13.66 2.37
C PHE A 11 10.69 14.01 1.86
N SER A 12 11.27 15.13 2.31
CA SER A 12 12.64 15.53 1.95
C SER A 12 13.68 14.49 2.38
N LEU A 13 13.54 13.89 3.56
CA LEU A 13 14.42 12.81 4.00
C LEU A 13 14.33 11.61 3.06
N LEU A 14 13.12 11.19 2.67
CA LEU A 14 12.96 10.08 1.72
C LEU A 14 13.58 10.40 0.35
N VAL A 15 13.48 11.65 -0.12
CA VAL A 15 14.16 12.09 -1.36
C VAL A 15 15.67 11.92 -1.24
N GLU A 16 16.29 12.46 -0.19
CA GLU A 16 17.73 12.33 0.06
C GLU A 16 18.15 10.87 0.13
N GLU A 17 17.39 10.02 0.82
CA GLU A 17 17.72 8.60 0.92
C GLU A 17 17.60 7.89 -0.44
N PHE A 18 16.58 8.19 -1.24
CA PHE A 18 16.45 7.58 -2.56
C PHE A 18 17.51 8.05 -3.57
N GLU A 19 17.98 9.30 -3.48
CA GLU A 19 19.15 9.78 -4.24
C GLU A 19 20.39 8.93 -3.96
N ASN A 20 20.58 8.49 -2.70
CA ASN A 20 21.69 7.60 -2.33
C ASN A 20 21.54 6.17 -2.88
N TYR A 21 20.30 5.66 -2.99
CA TYR A 21 20.05 4.30 -3.46
C TYR A 21 19.94 4.19 -4.99
N ILE A 22 19.57 5.26 -5.68
CA ILE A 22 19.24 5.26 -7.10
C ILE A 22 20.04 6.38 -7.79
N PRO A 23 21.19 6.07 -8.41
CA PRO A 23 22.07 7.08 -9.01
C PRO A 23 21.44 7.95 -10.11
N GLN A 24 20.32 7.50 -10.70
CA GLN A 24 19.62 8.20 -11.79
C GLN A 24 18.29 8.82 -11.35
N PHE A 25 18.03 8.87 -10.05
CA PHE A 25 16.77 9.33 -9.48
C PHE A 25 16.53 10.80 -9.78
N LYS A 26 15.35 11.11 -10.30
CA LYS A 26 14.93 12.46 -10.68
C LYS A 26 13.64 12.82 -9.93
N PRO A 27 13.74 13.43 -8.73
CA PRO A 27 12.60 13.65 -7.83
C PRO A 27 11.49 14.55 -8.40
N TYR A 28 11.73 15.26 -9.50
CA TYR A 28 10.75 16.12 -10.18
C TYR A 28 10.19 15.49 -11.48
N THR A 29 10.32 14.18 -11.65
CA THR A 29 9.80 13.45 -12.83
C THR A 29 8.84 12.33 -12.39
N LEU A 30 8.81 11.19 -13.10
CA LEU A 30 8.02 10.03 -12.70
C LEU A 30 8.43 9.48 -11.32
N ASP A 31 9.70 9.65 -10.94
CA ASP A 31 10.21 9.19 -9.66
C ASP A 31 9.57 9.93 -8.47
N TYR A 32 9.02 11.14 -8.69
CA TYR A 32 8.22 11.85 -7.69
C TYR A 32 7.09 10.99 -7.15
N GLN A 33 6.41 10.23 -8.03
CA GLN A 33 5.30 9.38 -7.62
C GLN A 33 5.78 8.27 -6.68
N MET A 34 6.97 7.72 -6.90
CA MET A 34 7.57 6.73 -6.01
C MET A 34 7.75 7.28 -4.59
N VAL A 35 8.24 8.53 -4.47
CA VAL A 35 8.37 9.19 -3.16
C VAL A 35 7.02 9.41 -2.50
N VAL A 36 6.00 9.80 -3.27
CA VAL A 36 4.63 9.96 -2.75
C VAL A 36 4.10 8.64 -2.21
N TYR A 37 4.31 7.52 -2.91
CA TYR A 37 3.93 6.20 -2.41
C TYR A 37 4.70 5.82 -1.14
N ALA A 38 6.03 5.97 -1.15
CA ALA A 38 6.87 5.70 0.01
C ALA A 38 6.47 6.52 1.24
N SER A 39 6.17 7.81 1.07
CA SER A 39 5.73 8.69 2.15
C SER A 39 4.41 8.22 2.76
N ARG A 40 3.45 7.81 1.94
CA ARG A 40 2.16 7.26 2.42
C ARG A 40 2.32 5.91 3.12
N ASP A 41 3.14 5.04 2.57
CA ASP A 41 3.43 3.74 3.17
C ASP A 41 4.17 3.89 4.51
N LEU A 42 5.11 4.83 4.61
CA LEU A 42 5.79 5.15 5.85
C LEU A 42 4.81 5.64 6.91
N GLU A 43 3.91 6.57 6.56
CA GLU A 43 2.86 7.05 7.47
C GLU A 43 1.96 5.90 7.95
N THR A 44 1.52 5.04 7.03
CA THR A 44 0.69 3.87 7.34
C THR A 44 1.44 2.89 8.26
N TRP A 45 2.71 2.62 7.96
CA TRP A 45 3.56 1.77 8.77
C TRP A 45 3.73 2.34 10.19
N LEU A 46 3.99 3.64 10.31
CA LEU A 46 4.14 4.32 11.60
C LEU A 46 2.85 4.30 12.42
N LYS A 47 1.69 4.52 11.79
CA LYS A 47 0.37 4.39 12.44
C LYS A 47 0.20 3.02 13.08
N VAL A 48 0.51 1.96 12.32
CA VAL A 48 0.41 0.58 12.82
C VAL A 48 1.43 0.31 13.92
N LYS A 49 2.67 0.80 13.81
CA LYS A 49 3.72 0.58 14.83
C LYS A 49 3.50 1.37 16.11
N LEU A 50 2.88 2.54 16.03
CA LEU A 50 2.55 3.40 17.17
C LEU A 50 1.14 3.15 17.72
N ASP A 51 0.43 2.18 17.13
CA ASP A 51 -0.96 1.81 17.42
C ASP A 51 -1.91 3.01 17.50
N THR A 52 -1.90 3.84 16.44
CA THR A 52 -2.73 5.04 16.34
C THR A 52 -3.21 5.25 14.92
N GLU A 53 -4.46 5.67 14.75
CA GLU A 53 -4.99 6.07 13.43
C GLU A 53 -4.77 7.56 13.14
N ASP A 54 -4.48 8.36 14.18
CA ASP A 54 -4.27 9.79 14.07
C ASP A 54 -2.87 10.14 13.54
N THR A 55 -2.81 10.67 12.32
CA THR A 55 -1.59 11.15 11.69
C THR A 55 -0.92 12.28 12.50
N LYS A 56 -1.68 13.15 13.18
CA LYS A 56 -1.10 14.25 13.98
C LYS A 56 -0.30 13.69 15.15
N THR A 57 -0.84 12.66 15.82
CA THR A 57 -0.14 11.94 16.89
C THR A 57 1.13 11.28 16.38
N VAL A 58 1.12 10.67 15.18
CA VAL A 58 2.33 10.12 14.55
C VAL A 58 3.38 11.21 14.38
N TYR A 59 3.07 12.32 13.70
CA TYR A 59 4.05 13.38 13.47
C TYR A 59 4.58 13.99 14.77
N ARG A 60 3.71 14.20 15.76
CA ARG A 60 4.13 14.73 17.07
C ARG A 60 5.14 13.79 17.75
N LYS A 61 4.85 12.49 17.82
CA LYS A 61 5.74 11.49 18.43
C LYS A 61 7.09 11.42 17.73
N ILE A 62 7.10 11.46 16.39
CA ILE A 62 8.35 11.41 15.62
C ILE A 62 9.11 12.73 15.74
N GLU A 63 8.45 13.88 15.77
CA GLU A 63 9.10 15.17 16.00
C GLU A 63 9.75 15.21 17.40
N GLU A 64 9.05 14.76 18.43
CA GLU A 64 9.59 14.62 19.80
C GLU A 64 10.81 13.70 19.83
N TYR A 65 10.76 12.57 19.11
CA TYR A 65 11.90 11.65 18.98
C TYR A 65 13.07 12.29 18.23
N PHE A 66 12.80 12.97 17.12
CA PHE A 66 13.81 13.64 16.29
C PHE A 66 14.58 14.71 17.06
N ARG A 67 13.89 15.51 17.89
CA ARG A 67 14.54 16.54 18.71
C ARG A 67 15.54 15.94 19.71
N LYS A 68 15.27 14.72 20.20
CA LYS A 68 16.13 14.03 21.15
C LYS A 68 17.25 13.27 20.45
N ASN A 69 16.95 12.60 19.34
CA ASN A 69 17.87 11.69 18.66
C ASN A 69 17.80 11.86 17.11
N PRO A 70 18.32 12.98 16.57
CA PRO A 70 18.17 13.29 15.14
C PRO A 70 18.90 12.30 14.22
N LEU A 71 20.08 11.82 14.64
CA LEU A 71 20.87 10.84 13.88
C LEU A 71 20.19 9.47 13.82
N ASP A 72 19.63 9.01 14.94
CA ASP A 72 18.95 7.72 15.03
C ASP A 72 17.69 7.69 14.17
N LEU A 73 16.92 8.79 14.12
CA LEU A 73 15.77 8.85 13.25
C LEU A 73 16.21 8.77 11.78
N ARG A 74 17.26 9.51 11.39
CA ARG A 74 17.78 9.47 10.02
C ARG A 74 18.21 8.05 9.65
N ALA A 75 18.98 7.38 10.51
CA ALA A 75 19.38 5.99 10.31
C ALA A 75 18.17 5.05 10.18
N SER A 76 17.13 5.25 11.01
CA SER A 76 15.90 4.45 10.97
C SER A 76 15.13 4.65 9.66
N ILE A 77 15.02 5.90 9.18
CA ILE A 77 14.36 6.23 7.91
C ILE A 77 15.17 5.69 6.73
N ASN A 78 16.50 5.81 6.74
CA ASN A 78 17.37 5.21 5.73
C ASN A 78 17.19 3.68 5.65
N PHE A 79 17.20 3.00 6.80
CA PHE A 79 16.99 1.56 6.86
C PHE A 79 15.61 1.16 6.33
N TRP A 80 14.56 1.88 6.76
CA TRP A 80 13.19 1.65 6.28
C TRP A 80 13.07 1.89 4.78
N ALA A 81 13.64 2.98 4.25
CA ALA A 81 13.62 3.32 2.83
C ALA A 81 14.32 2.25 1.98
N GLY A 82 15.46 1.73 2.45
CA GLY A 82 16.17 0.63 1.80
C GLY A 82 15.35 -0.67 1.76
N MET A 83 14.64 -1.02 2.85
CA MET A 83 13.71 -2.15 2.85
C MET A 83 12.51 -1.92 1.92
N TRP A 84 11.94 -0.71 1.96
CA TRP A 84 10.79 -0.35 1.14
C TRP A 84 11.13 -0.41 -0.34
N LEU A 85 12.31 0.08 -0.74
CA LEU A 85 12.76 0.06 -2.12
C LEU A 85 12.95 -1.37 -2.64
N LYS A 86 13.53 -2.27 -1.82
CA LYS A 86 13.60 -3.70 -2.15
C LYS A 86 12.22 -4.28 -2.42
N LYS A 87 11.24 -3.97 -1.56
CA LYS A 87 9.85 -4.41 -1.76
C LYS A 87 9.19 -3.76 -2.97
N TRP A 88 9.42 -2.49 -3.22
CA TRP A 88 8.94 -1.79 -4.41
C TRP A 88 9.39 -2.50 -5.70
N GLN A 89 10.68 -2.87 -5.79
CA GLN A 89 11.22 -3.61 -6.94
C GLN A 89 10.61 -5.01 -7.10
N GLU A 90 10.25 -5.66 -6.00
CA GLU A 90 9.56 -6.97 -6.01
C GLU A 90 8.09 -6.83 -6.44
N ARG A 91 7.37 -5.86 -5.86
CA ARG A 91 5.89 -5.77 -5.91
C ARG A 91 5.34 -4.93 -7.05
N VAL A 92 6.08 -3.94 -7.52
CA VAL A 92 5.57 -2.94 -8.46
C VAL A 92 6.11 -3.19 -9.86
N ARG A 93 5.20 -3.19 -10.84
CA ARG A 93 5.54 -3.14 -12.26
C ARG A 93 4.83 -1.96 -12.88
N VAL A 94 5.61 -1.10 -13.51
CA VAL A 94 5.07 -0.02 -14.33
C VAL A 94 4.71 -0.62 -15.68
N LEU A 95 3.43 -0.56 -16.03
CA LEU A 95 2.95 -1.04 -17.31
C LEU A 95 3.02 0.09 -18.33
N SER A 96 3.75 -0.14 -19.42
CA SER A 96 3.75 0.72 -20.62
C SER A 96 2.56 0.42 -21.53
N THR A 97 2.00 -0.78 -21.46
CA THR A 97 0.84 -1.23 -22.23
C THR A 97 -0.20 -1.86 -21.31
N ARG A 98 -1.47 -1.75 -21.69
CA ARG A 98 -2.58 -2.26 -20.88
C ARG A 98 -2.53 -3.79 -20.84
N PHE A 99 -2.45 -4.36 -19.64
CA PHE A 99 -2.50 -5.81 -19.46
C PHE A 99 -3.88 -6.36 -19.91
N GLU A 100 -3.88 -7.37 -20.76
CA GLU A 100 -5.10 -8.02 -21.26
C GLU A 100 -5.52 -9.17 -20.33
N MET A 101 -6.59 -8.98 -19.57
CA MET A 101 -7.25 -10.04 -18.80
C MET A 101 -8.42 -10.63 -19.60
N PRO A 102 -8.76 -11.92 -19.40
CA PRO A 102 -9.99 -12.49 -19.93
C PRO A 102 -11.21 -11.63 -19.55
N LYS A 103 -12.10 -11.36 -20.51
CA LYS A 103 -13.26 -10.46 -20.32
C LYS A 103 -14.11 -10.83 -19.10
N ASN A 104 -14.41 -12.12 -18.92
CA ASN A 104 -15.19 -12.62 -17.79
C ASN A 104 -14.51 -12.33 -16.43
N HIS A 105 -13.18 -12.45 -16.37
CA HIS A 105 -12.44 -12.14 -15.15
C HIS A 105 -12.47 -10.63 -14.86
N LEU A 106 -12.33 -9.81 -15.89
CA LEU A 106 -12.42 -8.35 -15.77
C LEU A 106 -13.81 -7.91 -15.27
N GLU A 107 -14.88 -8.54 -15.75
CA GLU A 107 -16.25 -8.29 -15.30
C GLU A 107 -16.43 -8.66 -13.82
N ASN A 108 -15.96 -9.83 -13.40
CA ASN A 108 -16.02 -10.23 -11.99
C ASN A 108 -15.26 -9.27 -11.07
N ILE A 109 -14.07 -8.81 -11.47
CA ILE A 109 -13.30 -7.82 -10.71
C ILE A 109 -14.03 -6.47 -10.64
N LYS A 110 -14.63 -6.01 -11.74
CA LYS A 110 -15.42 -4.76 -11.74
C LYS A 110 -16.63 -4.87 -10.80
N THR A 111 -17.35 -5.98 -10.84
CA THR A 111 -18.49 -6.23 -9.95
C THR A 111 -18.02 -6.34 -8.50
N ALA A 112 -16.92 -7.03 -8.23
CA ALA A 112 -16.33 -7.15 -6.91
C ALA A 112 -15.94 -5.79 -6.32
N ARG A 113 -15.34 -4.89 -7.11
CA ARG A 113 -15.03 -3.52 -6.67
C ARG A 113 -16.29 -2.75 -6.31
N LYS A 114 -17.35 -2.84 -7.12
CA LYS A 114 -18.63 -2.19 -6.82
C LYS A 114 -19.22 -2.72 -5.52
N LEU A 115 -19.22 -4.04 -5.31
CA LEU A 115 -19.72 -4.64 -4.08
C LEU A 115 -18.89 -4.21 -2.87
N TYR A 116 -17.57 -4.26 -2.97
CA TYR A 116 -16.66 -3.81 -1.90
C TYR A 116 -16.89 -2.33 -1.51
N GLN A 117 -17.14 -1.45 -2.49
CA GLN A 117 -17.44 -0.04 -2.24
C GLN A 117 -18.72 0.16 -1.43
N HIS A 118 -19.73 -0.71 -1.55
CA HIS A 118 -21.01 -0.61 -0.84
C HIS A 118 -21.08 -1.56 0.37
N MET A 119 -19.98 -2.22 0.72
CA MET A 119 -19.92 -3.18 1.81
C MET A 119 -19.85 -2.45 3.16
N ASP A 120 -20.67 -2.88 4.10
CA ASP A 120 -20.55 -2.46 5.50
C ASP A 120 -19.20 -2.89 6.07
N TYR A 121 -18.62 -2.08 6.96
CA TYR A 121 -17.33 -2.36 7.61
C TYR A 121 -16.16 -2.55 6.63
N ARG A 122 -16.25 -2.04 5.38
CA ARG A 122 -15.16 -2.13 4.38
C ARG A 122 -13.83 -1.56 4.90
N GLN A 123 -13.91 -0.47 5.68
CA GLN A 123 -12.74 0.22 6.19
C GLN A 123 -12.06 -0.62 7.27
N ASP A 124 -12.82 -1.16 8.22
CA ASP A 124 -12.29 -2.06 9.25
C ASP A 124 -11.66 -3.31 8.65
N LEU A 125 -12.28 -3.89 7.62
CA LEU A 125 -11.73 -5.03 6.89
C LEU A 125 -10.37 -4.67 6.24
N LYS A 126 -10.29 -3.50 5.59
CA LYS A 126 -9.05 -3.00 4.99
C LYS A 126 -7.99 -2.76 6.07
N ASP A 127 -8.33 -2.13 7.18
CA ASP A 127 -7.40 -1.76 8.24
C ASP A 127 -6.83 -3.00 8.95
N ILE A 128 -7.66 -4.02 9.19
CA ILE A 128 -7.21 -5.31 9.71
C ILE A 128 -6.25 -5.99 8.72
N ALA A 129 -6.56 -5.97 7.42
CA ALA A 129 -5.70 -6.54 6.39
C ALA A 129 -4.35 -5.81 6.29
N VAL A 130 -4.35 -4.46 6.32
CA VAL A 130 -3.16 -3.61 6.32
C VAL A 130 -2.29 -3.88 7.54
N ARG A 131 -2.88 -3.89 8.75
CA ARG A 131 -2.17 -4.22 9.99
C ARG A 131 -1.53 -5.60 9.92
N LYS A 132 -2.23 -6.59 9.35
CA LYS A 132 -1.71 -7.95 9.19
C LYS A 132 -0.56 -8.03 8.18
N LEU A 133 -0.66 -7.34 7.05
CA LEU A 133 0.41 -7.21 6.06
C LEU A 133 1.69 -6.63 6.69
N ILE A 134 1.57 -5.52 7.42
CA ILE A 134 2.68 -4.87 8.12
C ILE A 134 3.28 -5.77 9.19
N LYS A 135 2.45 -6.48 9.97
CA LYS A 135 2.92 -7.46 10.97
C LYS A 135 3.73 -8.59 10.35
N HIS A 136 3.41 -8.99 9.11
CA HIS A 136 4.15 -10.01 8.37
C HIS A 136 5.32 -9.44 7.54
N GLY A 137 5.60 -8.15 7.63
CA GLY A 137 6.76 -7.52 7.00
C GLY A 137 6.54 -6.99 5.58
N GLU A 138 5.29 -6.93 5.12
CA GLU A 138 4.97 -6.15 3.92
C GLU A 138 4.87 -4.67 4.29
N ILE A 139 5.62 -3.82 3.59
CA ILE A 139 5.74 -2.39 3.90
C ILE A 139 5.53 -1.50 2.68
N CYS A 140 5.41 -2.10 1.48
CA CYS A 140 5.26 -1.38 0.22
C CYS A 140 3.86 -1.59 -0.33
N MET A 141 3.18 -0.49 -0.68
CA MET A 141 1.84 -0.44 -1.27
C MET A 141 0.79 -1.20 -0.44
N VAL A 142 0.93 -1.23 0.88
CA VAL A 142 0.16 -2.12 1.77
C VAL A 142 -1.35 -1.90 1.68
N GLU A 143 -1.79 -0.66 1.57
CA GLU A 143 -3.21 -0.34 1.41
C GLU A 143 -3.77 -0.84 0.07
N PHE A 144 -3.01 -0.66 -1.00
CA PHE A 144 -3.41 -1.06 -2.35
C PHE A 144 -3.41 -2.60 -2.47
N ILE A 145 -2.41 -3.26 -1.91
CA ILE A 145 -2.35 -4.72 -1.83
C ILE A 145 -3.53 -5.25 -1.02
N ALA A 146 -3.82 -4.68 0.15
CA ALA A 146 -4.97 -5.09 0.97
C ALA A 146 -6.29 -5.00 0.19
N GLU A 147 -6.53 -3.86 -0.48
CA GLU A 147 -7.75 -3.65 -1.27
C GLU A 147 -7.86 -4.65 -2.43
N ASN A 148 -6.76 -4.87 -3.18
CA ASN A 148 -6.76 -5.85 -4.26
C ASN A 148 -7.01 -7.27 -3.77
N LEU A 149 -6.40 -7.67 -2.65
CA LEU A 149 -6.64 -8.99 -2.06
C LEU A 149 -8.12 -9.18 -1.70
N ILE A 150 -8.75 -8.18 -1.09
CA ILE A 150 -10.19 -8.20 -0.77
C ILE A 150 -11.03 -8.32 -2.04
N VAL A 151 -10.77 -7.47 -3.04
CA VAL A 151 -11.51 -7.48 -4.31
C VAL A 151 -11.35 -8.80 -5.05
N GLU A 152 -10.15 -9.38 -5.09
CA GLU A 152 -9.91 -10.69 -5.70
C GLU A 152 -10.68 -11.80 -4.99
N GLU A 153 -10.73 -11.76 -3.66
CA GLU A 153 -11.46 -12.76 -2.89
C GLU A 153 -12.97 -12.67 -3.15
N ILE A 154 -13.51 -11.45 -3.18
CA ILE A 154 -14.91 -11.20 -3.58
C ILE A 154 -15.16 -11.71 -5.00
N ALA A 155 -14.25 -11.45 -5.95
CA ALA A 155 -14.40 -11.90 -7.33
C ALA A 155 -14.45 -13.44 -7.44
N LYS A 156 -13.72 -14.17 -6.60
CA LYS A 156 -13.81 -15.65 -6.51
C LYS A 156 -15.18 -16.10 -6.02
N TYR A 157 -15.77 -15.40 -5.04
CA TYR A 157 -17.13 -15.71 -4.59
C TYR A 157 -18.16 -15.49 -5.71
N ILE A 158 -18.05 -14.38 -6.47
CA ILE A 158 -18.90 -14.12 -7.64
C ILE A 158 -18.76 -15.23 -8.67
N GLN A 159 -17.53 -15.64 -8.98
CA GLN A 159 -17.29 -16.72 -9.94
C GLN A 159 -17.92 -18.04 -9.50
N LYS A 160 -17.84 -18.39 -8.21
CA LYS A 160 -18.39 -19.64 -7.66
C LYS A 160 -19.91 -19.66 -7.58
N ALA A 161 -20.53 -18.52 -7.29
CA ALA A 161 -21.98 -18.43 -7.12
C ALA A 161 -22.74 -18.49 -8.46
N GLY A 162 -22.04 -18.30 -9.59
CA GLY A 162 -22.63 -18.32 -10.93
C GLY A 162 -23.51 -17.10 -11.21
N LYS A 163 -24.02 -16.99 -12.43
CA LYS A 163 -24.85 -15.85 -12.87
C LYS A 163 -26.27 -15.85 -12.28
N GLU A 164 -26.69 -16.95 -11.66
CA GLU A 164 -28.08 -17.16 -11.20
C GLU A 164 -28.31 -16.72 -9.74
N SER A 165 -27.27 -16.59 -8.92
CA SER A 165 -27.43 -16.06 -7.56
C SER A 165 -27.58 -14.54 -7.60
N ARG A 166 -28.82 -14.05 -7.57
CA ARG A 166 -29.11 -12.61 -7.66
C ARG A 166 -28.64 -11.80 -6.45
N ILE A 167 -28.26 -12.46 -5.34
CA ILE A 167 -27.80 -11.81 -4.11
C ILE A 167 -26.64 -12.62 -3.53
N ILE A 168 -25.42 -12.09 -3.65
CA ILE A 168 -24.25 -12.63 -2.93
C ILE A 168 -24.11 -11.80 -1.67
N ALA A 169 -24.54 -12.36 -0.53
CA ALA A 169 -24.25 -11.76 0.78
C ALA A 169 -22.77 -11.97 1.09
N ILE A 170 -21.98 -10.91 1.00
CA ILE A 170 -20.55 -10.94 1.32
C ILE A 170 -20.38 -10.54 2.78
N ASP A 171 -19.90 -11.47 3.59
CA ASP A 171 -19.60 -11.26 4.99
C ASP A 171 -18.12 -10.84 5.17
N PRO A 172 -17.81 -9.66 5.75
CA PRO A 172 -16.44 -9.20 5.98
C PRO A 172 -15.58 -10.22 6.75
N LEU A 173 -16.16 -10.94 7.71
CA LEU A 173 -15.44 -11.94 8.51
C LEU A 173 -15.03 -13.14 7.66
N LYS A 174 -15.89 -13.57 6.73
CA LYS A 174 -15.53 -14.64 5.78
C LYS A 174 -14.38 -14.22 4.88
N ILE A 175 -14.41 -12.98 4.36
CA ILE A 175 -13.31 -12.44 3.55
C ILE A 175 -12.02 -12.39 4.39
N HIS A 176 -12.09 -11.86 5.61
CA HIS A 176 -10.93 -11.79 6.50
C HIS A 176 -10.29 -13.17 6.76
N ASN A 177 -11.12 -14.17 7.07
CA ASN A 177 -10.66 -15.53 7.33
C ASN A 177 -10.00 -16.15 6.09
N ALA A 178 -10.58 -15.97 4.91
CA ALA A 178 -10.00 -16.44 3.65
C ALA A 178 -8.64 -15.77 3.35
N LEU A 179 -8.53 -14.46 3.60
CA LEU A 179 -7.31 -13.69 3.34
C LEU A 179 -6.18 -13.98 4.34
N SER A 180 -6.51 -14.38 5.58
CA SER A 180 -5.55 -14.54 6.66
C SER A 180 -4.37 -15.44 6.32
N ALA A 181 -4.61 -16.59 5.70
CA ALA A 181 -3.57 -17.54 5.30
C ALA A 181 -2.76 -17.07 4.08
N ARG A 182 -3.37 -16.25 3.21
CA ARG A 182 -2.69 -15.66 2.04
C ARG A 182 -1.74 -14.55 2.48
N ILE A 183 -2.21 -13.63 3.33
CA ILE A 183 -1.40 -12.52 3.86
C ILE A 183 -0.15 -13.03 4.59
N ALA A 184 -0.27 -14.11 5.38
CA ALA A 184 0.87 -14.67 6.12
C ALA A 184 1.98 -15.24 5.21
N ARG A 185 1.64 -15.67 3.99
CA ARG A 185 2.60 -16.25 3.02
C ARG A 185 3.12 -15.21 2.03
N LEU A 186 2.35 -14.15 1.78
CA LEU A 186 2.65 -13.10 0.81
C LEU A 186 4.09 -12.56 0.89
N PRO A 187 4.70 -12.27 2.07
CA PRO A 187 6.06 -11.74 2.14
C PRO A 187 7.14 -12.68 1.56
N LYS A 188 6.85 -13.99 1.52
CA LYS A 188 7.72 -15.03 0.95
C LYS A 188 7.54 -15.20 -0.55
N GLU A 189 6.41 -14.76 -1.10
CA GLU A 189 6.10 -14.80 -2.52
C GLU A 189 6.84 -13.67 -3.23
N ARG A 190 7.66 -14.01 -4.23
CA ARG A 190 8.30 -13.04 -5.12
C ARG A 190 7.41 -12.82 -6.33
N GLY A 191 7.17 -11.55 -6.66
CA GLY A 191 6.43 -11.19 -7.87
C GLY A 191 5.59 -9.93 -7.69
N PRO A 192 5.18 -9.33 -8.82
CA PRO A 192 4.40 -8.12 -8.80
C PRO A 192 2.99 -8.36 -8.27
N LEU A 193 2.57 -7.48 -7.36
CA LEU A 193 1.21 -7.41 -6.84
C LEU A 193 0.52 -6.08 -7.21
N VAL A 194 1.30 -5.15 -7.75
CA VAL A 194 0.88 -3.81 -8.10
C VAL A 194 1.32 -3.52 -9.52
N TYR A 195 0.36 -3.19 -10.36
CA TYR A 195 0.59 -2.74 -11.72
C TYR A 195 0.20 -1.28 -11.83
N LEU A 196 1.19 -0.40 -11.99
CA LEU A 196 0.96 1.03 -12.11
C LEU A 196 0.89 1.40 -13.60
N ASN A 197 -0.25 1.94 -14.01
CA ASN A 197 -0.36 2.63 -15.29
C ASN A 197 0.13 4.07 -15.08
N ILE A 198 1.41 4.29 -15.30
CA ILE A 198 1.96 5.64 -15.33
C ILE A 198 1.68 6.19 -16.73
N LYS A 199 0.78 7.16 -16.83
CA LYS A 199 0.62 7.91 -18.10
C LYS A 199 1.90 8.73 -18.32
N PRO A 200 2.61 8.60 -19.45
CA PRO A 200 3.91 9.25 -19.64
C PRO A 200 3.91 10.79 -19.69
N ASN A 201 2.76 11.49 -19.62
CA ASN A 201 2.71 12.94 -19.85
C ASN A 201 2.05 13.72 -18.72
N ILE A 202 2.81 14.09 -17.69
CA ILE A 202 2.41 15.16 -16.75
C ILE A 202 3.43 16.32 -16.72
N PHE A 203 4.61 16.15 -17.34
CA PHE A 203 5.62 17.19 -17.46
C PHE A 203 6.06 17.31 -18.93
N GLN A 204 5.22 17.94 -19.75
CA GLN A 204 5.61 18.61 -20.99
C GLN A 204 5.17 20.06 -20.88
#